data_AF-A0A0C2JHD5-F1
#
_entry.id   AF-A0A0C2JHD5-F1
#
_cell.length_a   1.000
_cell.length_b   1.000
_cell.length_c   1.000
_cell.angle_alpha   90.00
_cell.angle_beta   90.00
_cell.angle_gamma   90.00
#
_symmetry.space_group_name_H-M   'P 1'
#
loop_
_entity.id
_entity.type
_entity.pdbx_description
1 polymer ?
#
loop_
_entity_poly.entity_id
_entity_poly.type
_entity_poly.pdbx_seq_one_letter_code
_entity_poly.pdbx_strand_id
1 'polypeptide(L)'
;MANGVGVFYKNKDQCEKYLVDDYITEHFNESNTKILKNNEEIARKTTEINRIENEITSIKDRTKVFQNSKCCMCQNTLDLPVVHYFCGHSYHQLCSIYKFSCAQSQNNDNSCQMCVEQMDSIRASLINPYSELELENIFKREIERSSDPLETAIKFLKYDIFN
;
A
#
# COMPACT_ATOMS: atom_id res chain seq x y z
N MET A 1 -6.78 -18.30 56.56
CA MET A 1 -7.75 -17.20 56.42
C MET A 1 -7.83 -16.88 54.93
N ALA A 2 -8.87 -17.39 54.26
CA ALA A 2 -9.01 -17.30 52.80
C ALA A 2 -9.62 -15.94 52.43
N ASN A 3 -8.87 -15.12 51.71
CA ASN A 3 -9.36 -13.85 51.17
C ASN A 3 -10.18 -14.14 49.91
N GLY A 4 -11.50 -14.08 50.06
CA GLY A 4 -12.44 -14.22 48.96
C GLY A 4 -12.31 -13.06 47.99
N VAL A 5 -11.85 -13.34 46.77
CA VAL A 5 -11.99 -12.43 45.63
C VAL A 5 -13.46 -12.50 45.22
N GLY A 6 -14.24 -11.52 45.67
CA GLY A 6 -15.62 -11.34 45.25
C GLY A 6 -15.66 -10.99 43.77
N VAL A 7 -15.97 -11.98 42.93
CA VAL A 7 -16.38 -11.73 41.54
C VAL A 7 -17.79 -11.15 41.62
N PHE A 8 -17.88 -9.82 41.46
CA PHE A 8 -19.16 -9.13 41.35
C PHE A 8 -19.83 -9.54 40.03
N TYR A 9 -20.80 -10.44 40.10
CA TYR A 9 -21.74 -10.66 39.01
C TYR A 9 -22.66 -9.43 38.91
N LYS A 10 -22.30 -8.46 38.06
CA LYS A 10 -23.25 -7.42 37.64
C LYS A 10 -24.35 -8.08 36.79
N ASN A 11 -25.58 -7.59 36.94
CA ASN A 11 -26.78 -8.06 36.24
C ASN A 11 -26.49 -8.35 34.74
N LYS A 12 -27.08 -9.42 34.22
CA LYS A 12 -26.88 -9.89 32.84
C LYS A 12 -27.09 -8.79 31.80
N ASP A 13 -28.16 -8.00 31.95
CA ASP A 13 -28.48 -6.85 31.07
C ASP A 13 -27.44 -5.72 31.15
N GLN A 14 -26.76 -5.60 32.29
CA GLN A 14 -25.75 -4.57 32.51
C GLN A 14 -24.40 -5.00 31.91
N CYS A 15 -24.01 -6.27 32.03
CA CYS A 15 -22.82 -6.81 31.35
C CYS A 15 -22.93 -6.77 29.82
N GLU A 16 -24.11 -7.08 29.26
CA GLU A 16 -24.31 -7.05 27.80
C GLU A 16 -24.14 -5.64 27.22
N LYS A 17 -24.63 -4.59 27.91
CA LYS A 17 -24.41 -3.20 27.50
C LYS A 17 -22.94 -2.78 27.54
N TYR A 18 -22.23 -3.08 28.63
CA TYR A 18 -20.82 -2.71 28.76
C TYR A 18 -19.93 -3.39 27.72
N LEU A 19 -20.23 -4.65 27.36
CA LEU A 19 -19.47 -5.37 26.34
C LEU A 19 -19.62 -4.76 24.93
N VAL A 20 -20.82 -4.28 24.60
CA VAL A 20 -21.07 -3.59 23.33
C VAL A 20 -20.42 -2.20 23.31
N ASP A 21 -20.53 -1.43 24.40
CA ASP A 21 -19.90 -0.10 24.51
C ASP A 21 -18.36 -0.18 24.39
N ASP A 22 -17.73 -1.19 25.02
CA ASP A 22 -16.29 -1.41 24.97
C ASP A 22 -15.83 -1.80 23.55
N TYR A 23 -16.53 -2.74 22.89
CA TYR A 23 -16.23 -3.16 21.53
C TYR A 23 -16.33 -1.99 20.53
N ILE A 24 -17.40 -1.19 20.61
CA ILE A 24 -17.58 -0.03 19.73
C ILE A 24 -16.48 1.01 19.97
N THR A 25 -16.09 1.25 21.23
CA THR A 25 -15.05 2.22 21.56
C THR A 25 -13.68 1.78 21.07
N GLU A 26 -13.33 0.51 21.25
CA GLU A 26 -12.08 -0.08 20.75
C GLU A 26 -12.02 0.01 19.21
N HIS A 27 -13.07 -0.46 18.55
CA HIS A 27 -13.19 -0.45 17.09
C HIS A 27 -13.11 0.96 16.49
N PHE A 28 -13.78 1.93 17.12
CA PHE A 28 -13.71 3.33 16.72
C PHE A 28 -12.29 3.90 16.84
N ASN A 29 -11.57 3.56 17.92
CA ASN A 29 -10.19 4.00 18.12
C ASN A 29 -9.22 3.36 17.11
N GLU A 30 -9.40 2.08 16.80
CA GLU A 30 -8.63 1.38 15.76
C GLU A 30 -8.87 2.00 14.38
N SER A 31 -10.12 2.26 14.03
CA SER A 31 -10.52 2.92 12.78
C SER A 31 -9.90 4.32 12.67
N ASN A 32 -9.97 5.13 13.73
CA ASN A 32 -9.31 6.43 13.76
C ASN A 32 -7.80 6.33 13.58
N THR A 33 -7.17 5.33 14.20
CA THR A 33 -5.72 5.09 14.04
C THR A 33 -5.37 4.72 12.60
N LYS A 34 -6.19 3.90 11.94
CA LYS A 34 -6.03 3.57 10.50
C LYS A 34 -6.18 4.81 9.62
N ILE A 35 -7.20 5.63 9.86
CA ILE A 35 -7.41 6.90 9.14
C ILE A 35 -6.21 7.82 9.26
N LEU A 36 -5.67 7.98 10.48
CA LEU A 36 -4.49 8.81 10.71
C LEU A 36 -3.28 8.30 9.93
N LYS A 37 -2.98 6.99 10.00
CA LYS A 37 -1.88 6.38 9.24
C LYS A 37 -2.05 6.55 7.72
N ASN A 38 -3.27 6.36 7.22
CA ASN A 38 -3.58 6.54 5.80
C ASN A 38 -3.37 8.00 5.36
N ASN A 39 -3.82 8.96 6.17
CA ASN A 39 -3.61 10.39 5.89
C ASN A 39 -2.13 10.78 5.87
N GLU A 40 -1.33 10.24 6.80
CA GLU A 40 0.12 10.42 6.78
C GLU A 40 0.75 9.81 5.53
N GLU A 41 0.31 8.62 5.11
CA GLU A 41 0.79 7.99 3.89
C GLU A 41 0.43 8.80 2.64
N ILE A 42 -0.79 9.32 2.56
CA ILE A 42 -1.23 10.22 1.49
C ILE A 42 -0.35 11.47 1.44
N ALA A 43 -0.08 12.10 2.59
CA ALA A 43 0.77 13.29 2.66
C ALA A 43 2.21 12.99 2.16
N ARG A 44 2.77 11.85 2.58
CA ARG A 44 4.10 11.39 2.11
C ARG A 44 4.12 11.16 0.60
N LYS A 45 3.16 10.42 0.06
CA LYS A 45 3.07 10.15 -1.39
C LYS A 45 2.85 11.42 -2.20
N THR A 46 2.01 12.33 -1.72
CA THR A 46 1.75 13.63 -2.39
C THR A 46 3.01 14.47 -2.47
N THR A 47 3.80 14.51 -1.39
CA THR A 47 5.10 15.20 -1.38
C THR A 47 6.06 14.59 -2.40
N GLU A 48 6.10 13.25 -2.48
CA GLU A 48 6.95 12.54 -3.45
C GLU A 48 6.50 12.77 -4.91
N ILE A 49 5.18 12.79 -5.18
CA ILE A 49 4.62 13.13 -6.50
C ILE A 49 5.09 14.53 -6.91
N ASN A 50 4.91 15.53 -6.06
CA ASN A 50 5.33 16.90 -6.34
C ASN A 50 6.85 16.97 -6.60
N ARG A 51 7.65 16.21 -5.86
CA ARG A 51 9.11 16.12 -6.08
C ARG A 51 9.43 15.55 -7.46
N ILE A 52 8.78 14.48 -7.86
CA ILE A 52 8.97 13.82 -9.16
C ILE A 52 8.51 14.72 -10.31
N GLU A 53 7.40 15.44 -10.17
CA GLU A 53 6.92 16.41 -11.18
C GLU A 53 7.92 17.55 -11.39
N ASN A 54 8.48 18.08 -10.30
CA ASN A 54 9.55 19.07 -10.36
C ASN A 54 10.82 18.50 -11.02
N GLU A 55 11.14 17.24 -10.77
CA GLU A 55 12.27 16.58 -11.44
C GLU A 55 12.02 16.43 -12.96
N ILE A 56 10.82 15.99 -13.36
CA ILE A 56 10.42 15.84 -14.78
C ILE A 56 10.50 17.17 -15.52
N THR A 57 9.96 18.24 -14.94
CA THR A 57 10.04 19.59 -15.54
C THR A 57 11.50 20.04 -15.67
N SER A 58 12.34 19.80 -14.66
CA SER A 58 13.77 20.12 -14.74
C SER A 58 14.49 19.35 -15.86
N ILE A 59 14.15 18.08 -16.08
CA ILE A 59 14.77 17.23 -17.12
C ILE A 59 14.39 17.72 -18.52
N LYS A 60 13.18 18.24 -18.70
CA LYS A 60 12.74 18.80 -20.00
C LYS A 60 13.47 20.08 -20.35
N ASP A 61 13.71 20.94 -19.35
CA ASP A 61 14.19 22.30 -19.58
C ASP A 61 15.71 22.47 -19.37
N ARG A 62 16.38 21.48 -18.75
CA ARG A 62 17.80 21.58 -18.36
C ARG A 62 18.58 20.34 -18.74
N THR A 63 19.85 20.55 -19.13
CA THR A 63 20.81 19.46 -19.32
C THR A 63 21.20 18.84 -17.97
N LYS A 64 21.04 17.52 -17.84
CA LYS A 64 21.44 16.76 -16.65
C LYS A 64 22.88 16.27 -16.81
N VAL A 65 23.74 16.54 -15.82
CA VAL A 65 25.10 16.00 -15.74
C VAL A 65 25.06 14.66 -15.03
N PHE A 66 25.62 13.62 -15.65
CA PHE A 66 25.75 12.31 -15.04
C PHE A 66 27.13 12.17 -14.37
N GLN A 67 27.14 11.86 -13.07
CA GLN A 67 28.37 11.69 -12.28
C GLN A 67 28.58 10.26 -11.78
N ASN A 68 27.73 9.32 -12.20
CA ASN A 68 27.80 7.93 -11.76
C ASN A 68 29.12 7.29 -12.25
N SER A 69 29.84 6.67 -11.33
CA SER A 69 31.09 5.96 -11.61
C SER A 69 30.96 4.44 -11.62
N LYS A 70 29.78 3.90 -11.26
CA LYS A 70 29.53 2.45 -11.15
C LYS A 70 28.28 2.02 -11.90
N CYS A 71 28.35 0.84 -12.50
CA CYS A 71 27.25 0.23 -13.23
C CYS A 71 26.20 -0.28 -12.24
N CYS A 72 24.94 0.13 -12.41
CA CYS A 72 23.84 -0.31 -11.56
C CYS A 72 23.54 -1.82 -11.65
N MET A 73 24.05 -2.51 -12.68
CA MET A 73 23.87 -3.95 -12.87
C MET A 73 25.01 -4.78 -12.26
N CYS A 74 26.26 -4.53 -12.65
CA CYS A 74 27.41 -5.36 -12.24
C CYS A 74 28.23 -4.74 -11.10
N GLN A 75 27.91 -3.51 -10.66
CA GLN A 75 28.59 -2.76 -9.59
C GLN A 75 30.07 -2.41 -9.84
N ASN A 76 30.62 -2.81 -11.00
CA ASN A 76 31.95 -2.43 -11.43
C ASN A 76 31.99 -0.96 -11.89
N THR A 77 33.20 -0.40 -11.92
CA THR A 77 33.45 0.94 -12.47
C THR A 77 32.95 1.02 -13.91
N LEU A 78 32.28 2.11 -14.24
CA LEU A 78 31.82 2.40 -15.59
C LEU A 78 32.99 2.77 -16.49
N ASP A 79 33.11 2.05 -17.59
CA ASP A 79 34.00 2.35 -18.71
C ASP A 79 33.17 2.57 -19.97
N LEU A 80 33.71 3.37 -20.89
CA LEU A 80 33.03 3.71 -22.13
C LEU A 80 32.94 2.45 -23.03
N PRO A 81 31.79 2.21 -23.69
CA PRO A 81 30.59 3.06 -23.75
C PRO A 81 29.58 2.85 -22.61
N VAL A 82 29.02 3.95 -22.11
CA VAL A 82 28.05 3.99 -20.99
C VAL A 82 26.68 4.48 -21.48
N VAL A 83 25.62 3.87 -20.97
CA VAL A 83 24.23 4.29 -21.17
C VAL A 83 23.70 4.91 -19.89
N HIS A 84 23.22 6.16 -19.99
CA HIS A 84 22.64 6.91 -18.88
C HIS A 84 21.13 7.11 -19.09
N TYR A 85 20.35 6.88 -18.04
CA TYR A 85 18.92 7.19 -18.02
C TYR A 85 18.69 8.46 -17.20
N PHE A 86 17.71 9.28 -17.59
CA PHE A 86 17.39 10.51 -16.88
C PHE A 86 16.91 10.31 -15.43
N CYS A 87 16.51 9.09 -15.05
CA CYS A 87 16.28 8.70 -13.66
C CYS A 87 17.58 8.60 -12.82
N GLY A 88 18.76 8.79 -13.42
CA GLY A 88 20.06 8.78 -12.75
C GLY A 88 20.77 7.42 -12.75
N HIS A 89 20.15 6.37 -13.28
CA HIS A 89 20.78 5.06 -13.38
C HIS A 89 21.70 4.97 -14.60
N SER A 90 22.86 4.36 -14.40
CA SER A 90 23.93 4.28 -15.40
C SER A 90 24.43 2.84 -15.53
N TYR A 91 24.68 2.42 -16.76
CA TYR A 91 25.03 1.03 -17.09
C TYR A 91 26.10 1.00 -18.17
N HIS A 92 26.92 -0.05 -18.17
CA HIS A 92 27.65 -0.41 -19.40
C HIS A 92 26.66 -0.69 -20.52
N GLN A 93 27.02 -0.34 -21.76
CA GLN A 93 26.16 -0.61 -22.92
C GLN A 93 25.70 -2.08 -22.98
N LEU A 94 26.63 -3.02 -22.76
CA LEU A 94 26.30 -4.45 -22.72
C LEU A 94 25.40 -4.80 -21.53
N CYS A 95 25.70 -4.28 -20.33
CA CYS A 95 24.87 -4.51 -19.15
C CYS A 95 23.45 -3.97 -19.30
N SER A 96 23.25 -2.88 -20.04
CA SER A 96 21.89 -2.43 -20.37
C SER A 96 21.16 -3.42 -21.27
N ILE A 97 21.80 -3.92 -22.33
CA ILE A 97 21.19 -4.82 -23.32
C ILE A 97 20.80 -6.18 -22.70
N TYR A 98 21.71 -6.82 -21.93
CA TYR A 98 21.43 -8.14 -21.34
C TYR A 98 20.29 -8.11 -20.31
N LYS A 99 20.10 -6.99 -19.63
CA LYS A 99 18.99 -6.75 -18.70
C LYS A 99 17.66 -6.60 -19.48
N PHE A 100 17.65 -5.91 -20.62
CA PHE A 100 16.46 -5.79 -21.48
C PHE A 100 15.93 -7.11 -22.03
N SER A 101 16.79 -8.07 -22.37
CA SER A 101 16.35 -9.35 -22.95
C SER A 101 15.57 -10.26 -21.99
N CYS A 102 15.56 -9.96 -20.68
CA CYS A 102 14.86 -10.74 -19.66
C CYS A 102 13.66 -10.02 -19.01
N ALA A 103 13.41 -8.76 -19.35
CA ALA A 103 12.19 -8.07 -18.99
C ALA A 103 11.09 -8.36 -20.05
N GLN A 104 10.02 -9.03 -19.66
CA GLN A 104 8.87 -9.37 -20.53
C GLN A 104 8.01 -8.15 -20.92
N SER A 105 8.60 -6.95 -21.06
CA SER A 105 7.90 -5.78 -21.56
C SER A 105 8.25 -5.58 -23.03
N GLN A 106 7.48 -6.19 -23.93
CA GLN A 106 7.65 -6.12 -25.39
C GLN A 106 7.47 -4.70 -26.01
N ASN A 107 7.57 -3.62 -25.24
CA ASN A 107 7.18 -2.28 -25.69
C ASN A 107 8.10 -1.15 -25.24
N ASN A 108 9.28 -1.39 -24.66
CA ASN A 108 10.08 -0.28 -24.13
C ASN A 108 11.60 -0.52 -24.11
N ASP A 109 12.20 -0.55 -25.30
CA ASP A 109 13.64 -0.78 -25.54
C ASP A 109 14.57 0.27 -24.90
N ASN A 110 14.01 1.36 -24.35
CA ASN A 110 14.74 2.49 -23.80
C ASN A 110 14.39 2.79 -22.33
N SER A 111 13.87 1.81 -21.58
CA SER A 111 13.47 2.00 -20.18
C SER A 111 14.53 1.57 -19.17
N CYS A 112 14.69 2.32 -18.08
CA CYS A 112 15.57 1.87 -16.99
C CYS A 112 14.96 0.66 -16.28
N GLN A 113 15.64 -0.49 -16.28
CA GLN A 113 15.11 -1.71 -15.65
C GLN A 113 14.83 -1.54 -14.15
N MET A 114 15.68 -0.84 -13.39
CA MET A 114 15.42 -0.63 -11.96
C MET A 114 14.12 0.12 -11.73
N CYS A 115 13.82 1.10 -12.57
CA CYS A 115 12.56 1.85 -12.51
C CYS A 115 11.36 1.00 -12.97
N VAL A 116 11.54 0.12 -13.95
CA VAL A 116 10.49 -0.82 -14.40
C VAL A 116 10.15 -1.80 -13.28
N GLU A 117 11.14 -2.41 -12.63
CA GLU A 117 10.94 -3.31 -11.49
C GLU A 117 10.20 -2.60 -10.33
N GLN A 118 10.62 -1.37 -10.01
CA GLN A 118 9.92 -0.54 -9.01
C GLN A 118 8.48 -0.25 -9.42
N MET A 119 8.24 0.11 -10.67
CA MET A 119 6.90 0.41 -11.18
C MET A 119 6.01 -0.84 -11.19
N ASP A 120 6.54 -2.01 -11.54
CA ASP A 120 5.79 -3.26 -11.50
C ASP A 120 5.46 -3.68 -10.07
N SER A 121 6.36 -3.46 -9.12
CA SER A 121 6.05 -3.62 -7.70
C SER A 121 4.95 -2.66 -7.24
N ILE A 122 5.00 -1.39 -7.66
CA ILE A 122 3.95 -0.41 -7.34
C ILE A 122 2.61 -0.87 -7.93
N ARG A 123 2.58 -1.27 -9.20
CA ARG A 123 1.38 -1.79 -9.86
C ARG A 123 0.84 -3.04 -9.16
N ALA A 124 1.71 -3.97 -8.79
CA ALA A 124 1.32 -5.15 -8.03
C ALA A 124 0.70 -4.76 -6.68
N SER A 125 1.24 -3.76 -5.97
CA SER A 125 0.66 -3.24 -4.74
C SER A 125 -0.65 -2.47 -4.95
N LEU A 126 -0.89 -1.90 -6.13
CA LEU A 126 -2.17 -1.28 -6.49
C LEU A 126 -3.24 -2.33 -6.86
N ILE A 127 -2.84 -3.55 -7.20
CA ILE A 127 -3.74 -4.69 -7.37
C ILE A 127 -4.08 -5.25 -5.98
N ASN A 128 -4.98 -4.59 -5.27
CA ASN A 128 -6.14 -5.17 -4.58
C ASN A 128 -6.80 -4.16 -3.62
N PRO A 129 -7.92 -3.55 -4.04
CA PRO A 129 -8.95 -3.05 -3.13
C PRO A 129 -10.29 -3.83 -3.25
N TYR A 130 -10.38 -4.87 -4.08
CA TYR A 130 -11.67 -5.44 -4.48
C TYR A 130 -12.22 -6.52 -3.56
N SER A 131 -11.43 -7.20 -2.71
CA SER A 131 -12.01 -8.22 -1.82
C SER A 131 -12.87 -7.65 -0.68
N GLU A 132 -12.47 -6.51 -0.12
CA GLU A 132 -13.14 -5.88 1.03
C GLU A 132 -14.30 -4.97 0.61
N LEU A 133 -14.10 -4.14 -0.42
CA LEU A 133 -15.16 -3.34 -1.04
C LEU A 133 -16.28 -4.22 -1.64
N GLU A 134 -15.95 -5.37 -2.22
CA GLU A 134 -16.96 -6.27 -2.77
C GLU A 134 -17.77 -6.95 -1.65
N LEU A 135 -17.12 -7.34 -0.55
CA LEU A 135 -17.80 -7.85 0.64
C LEU A 135 -18.68 -6.80 1.33
N GLU A 136 -18.22 -5.55 1.45
CA GLU A 136 -19.00 -4.44 2.00
C GLU A 136 -20.23 -4.14 1.13
N ASN A 137 -20.09 -4.18 -0.20
CA ASN A 137 -21.20 -4.01 -1.13
C ASN A 137 -22.19 -5.18 -1.09
N ILE A 138 -21.71 -6.41 -0.89
CA ILE A 138 -22.58 -7.59 -0.68
C ILE A 138 -23.35 -7.43 0.63
N PHE A 139 -22.67 -7.06 1.71
CA PHE A 139 -23.28 -6.81 3.01
C PHE A 139 -24.38 -5.77 2.96
N LYS A 140 -24.11 -4.59 2.38
CA LYS A 140 -25.11 -3.52 2.21
C LYS A 140 -26.36 -4.04 1.50
N ARG A 141 -26.18 -4.78 0.40
CA ARG A 141 -27.29 -5.35 -0.37
C ARG A 141 -28.08 -6.41 0.42
N GLU A 142 -27.41 -7.24 1.20
CA GLU A 142 -28.08 -8.27 2.01
C GLU A 142 -28.82 -7.68 3.20
N ILE A 143 -28.27 -6.65 3.85
CA ILE A 143 -28.97 -5.94 4.93
C ILE A 143 -30.24 -5.26 4.42
N GLU A 144 -30.18 -4.57 3.28
CA GLU A 144 -31.32 -3.85 2.71
C GLU A 144 -32.48 -4.78 2.32
N ARG A 145 -32.18 -6.05 2.04
CA ARG A 145 -33.15 -7.07 1.61
C ARG A 145 -33.56 -8.01 2.74
N SER A 146 -32.91 -7.94 3.89
CA SER A 146 -33.12 -8.89 4.98
C SER A 146 -34.37 -8.56 5.79
N SER A 147 -35.11 -9.60 6.15
CA SER A 147 -36.19 -9.53 7.14
C SER A 147 -35.66 -9.34 8.57
N ASP A 148 -34.40 -9.70 8.82
CA ASP A 148 -33.69 -9.54 10.10
C ASP A 148 -32.26 -8.99 9.84
N PRO A 149 -32.09 -7.66 9.89
CA PRO A 149 -30.81 -7.02 9.64
C PRO A 149 -29.72 -7.37 10.67
N LEU A 150 -30.11 -7.72 11.91
CA LEU A 150 -29.19 -8.06 12.99
C LEU A 150 -28.54 -9.43 12.75
N GLU A 151 -29.33 -10.43 12.39
CA GLU A 151 -28.82 -11.75 12.03
C GLU A 151 -27.92 -11.69 10.78
N THR A 152 -28.29 -10.86 9.79
CA THR A 152 -27.42 -10.61 8.63
C THR A 152 -26.10 -9.96 9.07
N ALA A 153 -26.10 -8.95 9.95
CA ALA A 153 -24.87 -8.36 10.47
C ALA A 153 -23.97 -9.37 11.20
N ILE A 154 -24.57 -10.27 12.00
CA ILE A 154 -23.84 -11.33 12.71
C ILE A 154 -23.19 -12.32 11.75
N LYS A 155 -23.84 -12.67 10.64
CA LYS A 155 -23.24 -13.53 9.61
C LYS A 155 -22.00 -12.92 8.98
N PHE A 156 -21.92 -11.59 8.91
CA PHE A 156 -20.81 -10.89 8.29
C PHE A 156 -19.70 -10.47 9.27
N LEU A 157 -19.98 -10.45 10.57
CA LEU A 157 -18.97 -10.26 11.62
C LEU A 157 -17.77 -11.23 11.49
N LYS A 158 -18.00 -12.47 11.02
CA LYS A 158 -16.94 -13.47 10.81
C LYS A 158 -16.03 -13.19 9.60
N TYR A 159 -16.43 -12.28 8.72
CA TYR A 159 -15.68 -11.92 7.51
C TYR A 159 -14.87 -10.63 7.70
N ASP A 160 -14.89 -10.06 8.91
CA ASP A 160 -14.12 -8.87 9.26
C ASP A 160 -14.40 -7.67 8.35
N ILE A 161 -15.61 -7.62 7.75
CA ILE A 161 -16.01 -6.56 6.81
C ILE A 161 -16.21 -5.18 7.46
N PHE A 162 -16.13 -5.13 8.78
CA PHE A 162 -16.20 -3.90 9.56
C PHE A 162 -14.80 -3.39 9.90
N ASN A 163 -13.72 -4.08 9.48
CA ASN A 163 -12.34 -3.74 9.79
C ASN A 163 -11.79 -2.63 8.87
#